data_AF-A0A9D7C5J9-F1
#
_entry.id   AF-A0A9D7C5J9-F1
#
_cell.length_a   1.000
_cell.length_b   1.000
_cell.length_c   1.000
_cell.angle_alpha   90.00
_cell.angle_beta   90.00
_cell.angle_gamma   90.00
#
_symmetry.space_group_name_H-M   'P 1'
#
loop_
_entity.id
_entity.type
_entity.pdbx_description
1 polymer ?
#
loop_
_entity_poly.entity_id
_entity_poly.type
_entity_poly.pdbx_seq_one_letter_code
_entity_poly.pdbx_strand_id
1 'polypeptide(L)' 'MSIDNSFDERSFSYRIVSLLGQVLQAKNEKAESGSNSFPITVNSSGGIYYLQIVSAEFVESIPFIISTEP' A
#
# COMPACT_ATOMS: atom_id res chain seq x y z
N MET A 1 13.68 18.22 -5.31
CA MET A 1 12.29 18.01 -4.87
C MET A 1 12.39 17.26 -3.54
N SER A 2 12.10 17.94 -2.44
CA SER A 2 12.28 17.40 -1.09
C SER A 2 10.97 16.76 -0.66
N ILE A 3 10.99 15.46 -0.35
CA ILE A 3 9.83 14.77 0.22
C ILE A 3 9.83 15.10 1.70
N ASP A 4 8.85 15.90 2.12
CA ASP A 4 8.61 16.16 3.53
C ASP A 4 8.06 14.87 4.17
N ASN A 5 8.85 14.29 5.07
CA ASN A 5 8.52 13.09 5.84
C ASN A 5 8.06 13.47 7.25
N SER A 6 7.37 14.62 7.42
CA SER A 6 6.66 14.90 8.66
C SER A 6 5.46 13.94 8.78
N PHE A 7 5.72 12.71 9.25
CA PHE A 7 4.68 11.81 9.70
C PHE A 7 4.07 12.40 10.98
N ASP A 8 2.99 13.16 10.82
CA ASP A 8 2.02 13.38 11.91
C ASP A 8 1.65 11.99 12.47
N GLU A 9 1.48 11.82 13.78
CA GLU A 9 1.29 10.50 14.43
C GLU A 9 0.12 9.69 13.81
N ARG A 10 -0.77 10.40 13.12
CA ARG A 10 -1.88 9.84 12.36
C ARG A 10 -1.61 9.67 10.88
N SER A 11 -0.37 9.63 10.40
CA SER A 11 -0.05 9.44 8.98
C SER A 11 0.48 8.03 8.74
N PHE A 12 0.06 7.43 7.64
CA PHE A 12 0.60 6.16 7.16
C PHE A 12 0.83 6.20 5.66
N SER A 13 1.77 5.40 5.21
CA SER A 13 2.00 5.11 3.81
C SER A 13 1.48 3.71 3.52
N TYR A 14 0.81 3.52 2.39
CA TYR A 14 0.56 2.19 1.88
C TYR A 14 1.23 2.01 0.52
N ARG A 15 1.71 0.80 0.25
CA ARG A 15 2.22 0.42 -1.08
C ARG A 15 1.89 -1.00 -1.43
N ILE A 16 1.72 -1.24 -2.71
CA ILE A 16 1.45 -2.56 -3.29
C ILE A 16 2.69 -3.02 -4.00
N VAL A 17 3.19 -4.16 -3.56
CA VAL A 17 4.47 -4.69 -4.03
C VAL A 17 4.22 -6.06 -4.63
N SER A 18 4.70 -6.30 -5.85
CA SER A 18 4.69 -7.65 -6.43
C SER A 18 5.66 -8.57 -5.69
N LEU A 19 5.52 -9.88 -5.87
CA LEU A 19 6.49 -10.86 -5.34
C LEU A 19 7.94 -10.58 -5.78
N LEU A 20 8.12 -9.90 -6.92
CA LEU A 20 9.43 -9.51 -7.47
C LEU A 20 9.95 -8.18 -6.90
N GLY A 21 9.26 -7.58 -5.93
CA GLY A 21 9.66 -6.31 -5.31
C GLY A 21 9.26 -5.06 -6.09
N GLN A 22 8.48 -5.19 -7.17
CA GLN A 22 8.05 -4.02 -7.95
C GLN A 22 6.91 -3.29 -7.22
N VAL A 23 7.07 -1.99 -6.99
CA VAL A 23 6.03 -1.13 -6.42
C VAL A 23 5.05 -0.74 -7.52
N LEU A 24 3.81 -1.21 -7.42
CA LEU A 24 2.75 -0.92 -8.39
C LEU A 24 1.96 0.35 -8.05
N GLN A 25 1.75 0.57 -6.76
CA GLN A 25 1.04 1.73 -6.23
C GLN A 25 1.66 2.09 -4.89
N ALA A 26 1.79 3.38 -4.61
CA ALA A 26 2.20 3.89 -3.31
C ALA A 26 1.48 5.20 -3.03
N LYS A 27 1.04 5.41 -1.80
CA LYS A 27 0.38 6.64 -1.38
C LYS A 27 0.65 6.92 0.09
N ASN A 28 0.70 8.19 0.44
CA ASN A 28 0.74 8.68 1.81
C ASN A 28 -0.65 9.21 2.17
N GLU A 29 -1.13 8.83 3.34
CA GLU A 29 -2.46 9.13 3.81
C GLU A 29 -2.43 9.56 5.27
N LYS A 30 -3.41 10.37 5.64
CA LYS A 30 -3.72 10.60 7.05
C LYS A 30 -4.76 9.57 7.47
N ALA A 31 -4.45 8.81 8.52
CA ALA A 31 -5.39 8.02 9.29
C ALA A 31 -6.47 8.93 9.87
N GLU A 32 -7.58 9.02 9.17
CA GLU A 32 -8.84 9.48 9.72
C GLU A 32 -9.49 8.35 10.52
N SER A 33 -10.24 8.68 11.57
CA SER A 33 -10.94 7.68 12.36
C SER A 33 -12.04 7.03 11.50
N GLY A 34 -11.88 5.76 11.15
CA GLY A 34 -12.85 5.01 10.35
C GLY A 34 -12.19 3.96 9.46
N SER A 35 -12.97 3.38 8.54
CA SER A 35 -12.43 2.50 7.50
C SER A 35 -11.91 3.34 6.34
N ASN A 36 -10.60 3.28 6.10
CA ASN A 36 -9.98 3.82 4.90
C ASN A 36 -9.99 2.76 3.80
N SER A 37 -10.74 3.01 2.72
CA SER A 37 -10.82 2.12 1.56
C SER A 37 -10.15 2.79 0.36
N PHE A 38 -9.11 2.16 -0.18
CA PHE A 38 -8.38 2.67 -1.34
C PHE A 38 -8.61 1.76 -2.54
N PRO A 39 -9.10 2.27 -3.68
CA PRO A 39 -9.17 1.48 -4.89
C PRO A 39 -7.75 1.13 -5.33
N ILE A 40 -7.58 -0.15 -5.63
CA ILE A 40 -6.35 -0.70 -6.15
C ILE A 40 -6.62 -1.05 -7.61
N THR A 41 -5.93 -0.39 -8.53
CA THR A 41 -5.95 -0.76 -9.95
C THR A 41 -4.64 -1.46 -10.27
N VAL A 42 -4.71 -2.76 -10.54
CA VAL A 42 -3.55 -3.54 -10.97
C VAL A 42 -3.73 -3.95 -12.43
N ASN A 43 -2.92 -3.34 -13.32
CA ASN A 43 -2.82 -3.73 -14.73
C ASN A 43 -1.87 -4.93 -14.89
N SER A 44 -2.17 -6.06 -14.23
CA SER A 44 -1.33 -7.27 -14.29
C SER A 44 -2.14 -8.50 -14.65
N SER A 45 -1.48 -9.48 -15.26
CA SER A 45 -2.00 -10.81 -15.65
C SER A 45 -2.24 -11.77 -14.47
N GLY A 46 -2.62 -11.26 -13.31
CA GLY A 46 -2.70 -12.00 -12.05
C GLY A 46 -1.34 -12.26 -11.42
N GLY A 47 -1.32 -12.51 -10.10
CA GLY A 47 -0.09 -12.73 -9.33
C GLY A 47 -0.26 -12.60 -7.82
N ILE A 48 0.83 -12.87 -7.10
CA ILE A 48 0.93 -12.68 -5.64
C ILE A 48 1.49 -11.28 -5.36
N TYR A 49 0.83 -10.57 -4.46
CA TYR A 49 1.14 -9.20 -4.06
C TYR A 49 1.19 -9.08 -2.54
N TYR A 50 1.84 -8.01 -2.09
CA TYR A 50 1.86 -7.58 -0.70
C TYR A 50 1.28 -6.18 -0.61
N LEU A 51 0.32 -5.98 0.30
CA LEU A 51 -0.05 -4.66 0.79
C LEU A 51 0.87 -4.37 1.96
N GLN A 52 1.74 -3.39 1.82
CA GLN A 52 2.59 -2.93 2.90
C GLN A 52 2.06 -1.62 3.45
N ILE A 53 1.84 -1.58 4.77
CA ILE A 53 1.38 -0.40 5.51
C ILE A 53 2.51 0.01 6.43
N VAL A 54 2.90 1.29 6.38
CA VAL A 54 3.99 1.86 7.17
C VAL A 54 3.45 3.08 7.89
N SER A 55 3.50 3.08 9.21
CA SER A 55 3.22 4.24 10.05
C SER A 55 4.45 4.56 10.90
N ALA A 56 4.37 5.58 11.75
CA ALA A 56 5.40 5.86 12.74
C ALA A 56 5.55 4.73 13.77
N GLU A 57 4.50 3.94 14.01
CA GLU A 57 4.43 2.95 15.08
C GLU A 57 4.63 1.51 14.60
N PHE A 58 4.29 1.20 13.35
CA PHE A 58 4.36 -0.17 12.85
C PHE A 58 4.63 -0.26 11.35
N VAL A 59 5.11 -1.44 10.96
CA VAL A 59 5.19 -1.88 9.57
C VAL A 59 4.45 -3.21 9.47
N GLU A 60 3.42 -3.26 8.63
CA GLU A 60 2.63 -4.46 8.37
C GLU A 60 2.72 -4.84 6.89
N SER A 61 2.66 -6.13 6.59
CA SER A 61 2.66 -6.65 5.23
C SER A 61 1.64 -7.78 5.11
N ILE A 62 0.60 -7.55 4.31
CA ILE A 62 -0.53 -8.45 4.13
C ILE A 62 -0.45 -9.04 2.72
N PRO A 63 -0.21 -10.35 2.56
CA PRO A 63 -0.20 -10.98 1.25
C PRO A 63 -1.61 -11.11 0.70
N PHE A 64 -1.77 -10.90 -0.60
CA PHE A 64 -3.02 -11.15 -1.32
C PHE A 64 -2.74 -11.61 -2.75
N ILE A 65 -3.73 -12.25 -3.36
CA ILE A 65 -3.65 -12.77 -4.73
C ILE A 65 -4.63 -12.00 -5.59
N ILE A 66 -4.14 -11.50 -6.72
CA ILE A 66 -5.01 -11.02 -7.79
C ILE A 66 -5.08 -12.12 -8.81
N SER A 67 -6.28 -12.65 -9.05
CA SER A 67 -6.53 -13.59 -10.14
C SER A 67 -7.18 -12.82 -11.28
N THR A 68 -6.64 -12.97 -12.49
CA THR A 68 -7.41 -12.66 -13.69
C THR A 68 -8.19 -13.91 -14.03
N GLU A 69 -9.51 -13.89 -13.82
CA GLU A 69 -10.35 -14.94 -14.41
C GLU A 69 -10.17 -14.93 -15.94
N PRO A 70 -10.20 -16.10 -16.61
CA PRO A 70 -10.25 -16.17 -18.07
C PRO A 70 -11.51 -15.52 -18.65
#